data_AF-R0MG95-F1
#
_entry.id   AF-R0MG95-F1
#
_cell.length_a   1.000
_cell.length_b   1.000
_cell.length_c   1.000
_cell.angle_alpha   90.00
_cell.angle_beta   90.00
_cell.angle_gamma   90.00
#
_symmetry.space_group_name_H-M   'P 1'
#
loop_
_entity.id
_entity.type
_entity.pdbx_description
1 polymer ?
#
loop_
_entity_poly.entity_id
_entity_poly.type
_entity_poly.pdbx_seq_one_letter_code
_entity_poly.pdbx_strand_id
1 'polypeptide(L)'
;MLKEFGMTTLEISKSDSNKEQNIPVLKMYDDKELIGTFNILTNEVIENIDLADYDIRFAQKQIELNRDNYLETWKEIKNTVNTNSLP
;
A
#
# COMPACT_ATOMS: atom_id res chain seq x y z
N MET A 1 9.14 4.90 1.97
CA MET A 1 9.83 4.28 0.81
C MET A 1 8.75 3.89 -0.18
N LEU A 2 8.96 4.19 -1.46
CA LEU A 2 8.01 3.93 -2.56
C LEU A 2 8.54 2.76 -3.40
N LYS A 3 7.69 1.77 -3.70
CA LYS A 3 8.02 0.68 -4.64
C LYS A 3 6.87 0.51 -5.63
N GLU A 4 7.19 0.54 -6.91
CA GLU A 4 6.19 0.51 -8.00
C GLU A 4 5.89 -0.93 -8.44
N PHE A 5 4.62 -1.24 -8.64
CA PHE A 5 4.11 -2.52 -9.14
C PHE A 5 3.09 -2.22 -10.26
N GLY A 6 3.57 -2.05 -11.50
CA GLY A 6 2.70 -1.66 -12.62
C GLY A 6 2.05 -0.29 -12.40
N MET A 7 0.72 -0.17 -12.62
CA MET A 7 -0.07 1.05 -12.36
C MET A 7 -0.28 1.37 -10.86
N THR A 8 0.27 0.57 -9.94
CA THR A 8 0.05 0.75 -8.50
C THR A 8 1.36 1.01 -7.78
N THR A 9 1.38 2.02 -6.91
CA THR A 9 2.58 2.43 -6.18
C THR A 9 2.41 2.14 -4.70
N LEU A 10 3.18 1.19 -4.17
CA LEU A 10 3.22 0.93 -2.74
C LEU A 10 3.99 2.05 -2.05
N GLU A 11 3.27 2.98 -1.41
CA GLU A 11 3.86 3.98 -0.53
C GLU A 11 3.75 3.56 0.94
N ILE A 12 4.91 3.43 1.58
CA ILE A 12 5.00 3.38 3.05
C ILE A 12 5.64 4.69 3.50
N SER A 13 4.83 5.62 3.98
CA SER A 13 5.26 6.94 4.49
C SER A 13 6.04 6.77 5.79
N LYS A 14 7.18 7.48 5.94
CA LYS A 14 7.89 7.60 7.23
C LYS A 14 7.07 8.40 8.27
N SER A 15 6.19 9.26 7.78
CA SER A 15 5.43 10.25 8.57
C SER A 15 4.07 9.76 9.06
N ASP A 16 3.56 8.60 8.60
CA ASP A 16 2.48 7.91 9.31
C ASP A 16 3.06 7.12 10.48
N SER A 17 3.73 7.88 11.35
CA SER A 17 4.01 7.53 12.74
C SER A 17 2.72 7.48 13.56
N ASN A 18 1.60 7.01 12.97
CA ASN A 18 0.64 6.27 13.76
C ASN A 18 1.32 4.95 14.10
N LYS A 19 2.01 4.96 15.23
CA LYS A 19 2.53 3.77 15.93
C LYS A 19 1.47 2.66 16.10
N GLU A 20 0.20 2.93 15.76
CA GLU A 20 -0.94 2.04 15.88
C GLU A 20 -1.36 1.31 14.60
N GLN A 21 -1.00 1.77 13.39
CA GLN A 21 -1.42 1.07 12.17
C GLN A 21 -0.31 0.17 11.61
N ASN A 22 -0.15 -0.96 12.30
CA ASN A 22 0.66 -2.10 11.90
C ASN A 22 0.03 -2.89 10.73
N ILE A 23 -0.75 -2.21 9.89
CA ILE A 23 -1.59 -2.79 8.85
C ILE A 23 -0.89 -2.52 7.51
N PRO A 24 -0.60 -3.55 6.70
CA PRO A 24 -0.02 -3.36 5.38
C PRO A 24 -1.08 -2.79 4.45
N VAL A 25 -0.83 -1.58 3.94
CA VAL A 25 -1.72 -0.86 3.03
C VAL A 25 -1.07 -0.68 1.66
N LEU A 26 -1.88 -0.68 0.61
CA LEU A 26 -1.49 -0.35 -0.75
C LEU A 26 -2.21 0.93 -1.17
N LYS A 27 -1.45 1.94 -1.60
CA LYS A 27 -1.99 3.17 -2.15
C LYS A 27 -2.05 3.05 -3.68
N MET A 28 -3.15 3.51 -4.27
CA MET A 28 -3.35 3.52 -5.71
C MET A 28 -3.32 4.97 -6.19
N TYR A 29 -2.55 5.22 -7.24
CA TYR A 29 -2.39 6.54 -7.81
C TYR A 29 -2.79 6.53 -9.28
N ASP A 30 -3.39 7.63 -9.72
CA ASP A 30 -3.60 7.96 -11.12
C ASP A 30 -2.94 9.30 -11.42
N ASP A 31 -2.09 9.36 -12.45
CA ASP A 31 -1.31 10.57 -12.79
C ASP A 31 -0.67 11.31 -11.59
N LYS A 32 -0.20 10.53 -10.59
CA LYS A 32 0.39 10.96 -9.30
C LYS A 32 -0.59 11.48 -8.25
N GLU A 33 -1.88 11.49 -8.53
CA GLU A 33 -2.93 11.78 -7.56
C GLU A 33 -3.34 10.48 -6.84
N LEU A 34 -3.44 10.53 -5.51
CA LEU A 34 -3.89 9.39 -4.72
C LEU A 34 -5.40 9.22 -4.95
N ILE A 35 -5.80 8.11 -5.56
CA ILE A 35 -7.20 7.82 -5.88
C ILE A 35 -7.84 6.83 -4.89
N GLY A 36 -7.04 6.06 -4.16
CA GLY A 36 -7.55 5.21 -3.08
C GLY A 36 -6.50 4.42 -2.32
N THR A 37 -6.92 3.87 -1.20
CA THR A 37 -6.07 3.07 -0.30
C THR A 37 -6.75 1.74 0.02
N PHE A 38 -6.00 0.64 -0.05
CA PHE A 38 -6.48 -0.71 0.16
C PHE A 38 -5.72 -1.41 1.30
N ASN A 39 -6.41 -2.29 2.03
CA ASN A 39 -5.78 -3.20 2.97
C ASN A 39 -5.22 -4.41 2.21
N ILE A 40 -3.92 -4.68 2.31
CA ILE A 40 -3.29 -5.80 1.59
C ILE A 40 -3.76 -7.17 2.16
N LEU A 41 -4.10 -7.24 3.45
CA LEU A 41 -4.55 -8.49 4.09
C LEU A 41 -5.98 -8.85 3.72
N THR A 42 -6.89 -7.87 3.73
CA THR A 42 -8.32 -8.11 3.52
C THR A 42 -8.79 -7.76 2.10
N ASN A 43 -7.97 -7.08 1.31
CA ASN A 43 -8.30 -6.47 0.01
C ASN A 43 -9.43 -5.43 0.10
N GLU A 44 -9.80 -4.99 1.30
CA GLU A 44 -10.85 -3.99 1.47
C GLU A 44 -10.34 -2.60 1.15
N VAL A 45 -11.23 -1.77 0.61
CA VAL A 45 -10.96 -0.35 0.43
C VAL A 45 -10.98 0.33 1.79
N ILE A 46 -9.86 0.90 2.20
CA ILE A 46 -9.72 1.70 3.42
C ILE A 46 -10.17 3.14 3.13
N GLU A 47 -9.77 3.66 1.97
CA GLU A 47 -10.07 5.02 1.55
C GLU A 47 -10.43 5.03 0.06
N ASN A 48 -11.56 5.64 -0.27
CA ASN A 48 -12.03 5.83 -1.63
C ASN A 48 -12.07 7.34 -1.91
N ILE A 49 -11.09 7.85 -2.64
CA ILE A 49 -11.01 9.28 -3.01
C ILE A 49 -11.67 9.47 -4.37
N ASP A 50 -11.22 8.70 -5.35
CA ASP A 50 -11.75 8.75 -6.72
C ASP A 50 -11.66 7.37 -7.42
N LEU A 51 -12.10 6.31 -6.73
CA LEU A 51 -12.16 4.97 -7.33
C LEU A 51 -13.43 4.75 -8.16
N ALA A 52 -14.29 5.76 -8.32
CA ALA A 52 -15.60 5.61 -8.96
C ALA A 52 -15.48 5.24 -10.45
N ASP A 53 -14.46 5.78 -11.13
CA ASP A 53 -14.16 5.49 -12.52
C ASP A 53 -13.29 4.21 -12.70
N TYR A 54 -12.87 3.60 -11.60
CA TYR A 54 -11.98 2.43 -11.59
C TYR A 54 -12.73 1.14 -11.25
N ASP A 55 -12.40 0.04 -11.92
CA ASP A 55 -12.93 -1.29 -11.55
C ASP A 55 -12.25 -1.75 -10.25
N ILE A 56 -12.87 -1.39 -9.12
CA ILE A 56 -12.41 -1.76 -7.77
C ILE A 56 -12.18 -3.27 -7.67
N ARG A 57 -13.02 -4.10 -8.33
CA ARG A 57 -12.86 -5.57 -8.28
C ARG A 57 -11.60 -6.01 -9.01
N PHE A 58 -11.22 -5.32 -10.08
CA PHE A 58 -9.95 -5.57 -10.75
C PHE A 58 -8.77 -5.24 -9.83
N ALA A 59 -8.79 -4.08 -9.16
CA ALA A 59 -7.75 -3.70 -8.20
C ALA A 59 -7.64 -4.72 -7.04
N GLN A 60 -8.76 -5.11 -6.45
CA GLN A 60 -8.79 -6.13 -5.39
C GLN A 60 -8.23 -7.48 -5.85
N LYS A 61 -8.53 -7.89 -7.09
CA LYS A 61 -7.99 -9.12 -7.68
C LYS A 61 -6.47 -9.03 -7.90
N GLN A 62 -5.95 -7.89 -8.31
CA GLN A 62 -4.50 -7.69 -8.45
C GLN A 62 -3.79 -7.73 -7.09
N ILE A 63 -4.40 -7.17 -6.05
CA ILE A 63 -3.91 -7.26 -4.67
C ILE A 63 -3.88 -8.72 -4.23
N GLU A 64 -4.94 -9.48 -4.46
CA GLU A 64 -5.01 -10.90 -4.11
C GLU A 64 -3.90 -11.72 -4.80
N LEU A 65 -3.72 -11.53 -6.12
CA LEU A 65 -2.74 -12.26 -6.91
C LEU A 65 -1.29 -11.96 -6.50
N ASN A 66 -1.02 -10.75 -6.02
CA ASN A 66 0.33 -10.29 -5.67
C ASN A 66 0.53 -10.11 -4.16
N ARG A 67 -0.43 -10.57 -3.34
CA ARG A 67 -0.49 -10.32 -1.89
C ARG A 67 0.83 -10.66 -1.18
N ASP A 68 1.39 -11.83 -1.47
CA ASP A 68 2.60 -12.30 -0.81
C ASP A 68 3.81 -11.39 -1.11
N ASN A 69 3.92 -10.91 -2.35
CA ASN A 69 4.98 -9.98 -2.77
C ASN A 69 4.82 -8.59 -2.12
N TYR A 70 3.58 -8.09 -2.04
CA TYR A 70 3.29 -6.85 -1.33
C TYR A 70 3.60 -6.96 0.17
N LEU A 71 3.24 -8.09 0.80
CA LEU A 71 3.52 -8.35 2.22
C LEU A 71 5.01 -8.52 2.49
N GLU A 72 5.74 -9.21 1.61
CA GLU A 72 7.21 -9.34 1.69
C GLU A 72 7.86 -7.96 1.60
N THR A 73 7.51 -7.17 0.59
CA THR A 73 8.00 -5.80 0.43
C THR A 73 7.65 -4.92 1.64
N TRP A 74 6.44 -5.03 2.19
CA TRP A 74 6.07 -4.29 3.40
C TRP A 74 6.93 -4.68 4.60
N LYS A 75 7.19 -5.98 4.79
CA LYS A 75 8.08 -6.49 5.85
C LYS A 75 9.51 -5.99 5.66
N GLU A 76 10.05 -6.03 4.44
CA GLU A 76 11.37 -5.50 4.10
C GLU A 76 11.47 -4.02 4.47
N ILE A 77 10.53 -3.20 4.00
CA ILE A 77 10.52 -1.76 4.25
C ILE A 77 10.40 -1.47 5.75
N LYS A 78 9.53 -2.18 6.47
CA LYS A 78 9.40 -2.03 7.93
C LYS A 78 10.70 -2.36 8.64
N ASN A 79 11.36 -3.46 8.26
CA ASN A 79 12.65 -3.85 8.82
C ASN A 79 13.74 -2.82 8.50
N THR A 80 13.80 -2.29 7.27
CA THR A 80 14.75 -1.23 6.88
C THR A 80 14.50 0.08 7.61
N VAL A 81 13.24 0.46 7.85
CA VAL A 81 12.91 1.65 8.65
C VAL A 81 13.33 1.45 10.11
N ASN A 82 13.12 0.25 10.67
CA ASN A 82 13.56 -0.08 12.03
C ASN A 82 15.09 -0.09 12.17
N THR A 83 15.84 -0.58 11.17
CA THR A 83 17.31 -0.61 11.23
C THR A 83 17.95 0.77 11.06
N ASN A 84 17.33 1.67 10.29
CA ASN A 84 17.77 3.06 10.16
C ASN A 84 17.34 3.95 11.35
N SER A 85 16.68 3.37 12.36
CA SER A 85 16.23 4.05 13.58
C SER A 85 17.04 3.64 14.82
N LEU A 86 18.13 2.87 14.67
CA LEU A 86 19.10 2.60 15.74
C LEU A 86 20.20 3.69 15.74
N PRO A 87 20.72 4.08 16.92
CA PRO A 87 21.36 5.37 17.19
C PRO A 87 22.64 5.65 16.39
#